data_AF-A0A357Y2M2-F1
#
_entry.id   AF-A0A357Y2M2-F1
#
_cell.length_a   1.000
_cell.length_b   1.000
_cell.length_c   1.000
_cell.angle_alpha   90.00
_cell.angle_beta   90.00
_cell.angle_gamma   90.00
#
_symmetry.space_group_name_H-M   'P 1'
#
loop_
_entity.id
_entity.type
_entity.pdbx_description
1 polymer ?
#
loop_
_entity_poly.entity_id
_entity_poly.type
_entity_poly.pdbx_seq_one_letter_code
_entity_poly.pdbx_strand_id
1 'polypeptide(L)'
;MQKKKIIAMALAGIMSFGVASVSVMSTTEAAHHRQHVEQQYADGTSNEYSHRMKEEEKLHEQKVRDIRTAYRQDGDQKQYNRELQKEQKRHDKVVKEIKSDSEAHIRHTRH
;
A
#
# COMPACT_ATOMS: atom_id res chain seq x y z
N MET A 1 -48.68 24.90 0.75
CA MET A 1 -49.16 23.55 0.36
C MET A 1 -47.99 22.79 -0.25
N GLN A 2 -47.66 21.62 0.30
CA GLN A 2 -46.47 20.83 -0.01
C GLN A 2 -46.54 20.15 -1.37
N LYS A 3 -45.42 20.03 -2.09
CA LYS A 3 -45.05 18.84 -2.88
C LYS A 3 -43.51 18.68 -2.93
N LYS A 4 -42.97 17.80 -2.08
CA LYS A 4 -41.68 17.14 -2.29
C LYS A 4 -41.89 16.01 -3.30
N LYS A 5 -41.00 15.90 -4.30
CA LYS A 5 -40.81 14.73 -5.20
C LYS A 5 -39.29 14.67 -5.44
N ILE A 6 -38.51 13.82 -4.78
CA ILE A 6 -38.31 12.36 -4.95
C ILE A 6 -37.75 12.00 -6.34
N ILE A 7 -36.44 11.67 -6.30
CA ILE A 7 -35.66 10.67 -7.05
C ILE A 7 -35.40 10.88 -8.56
N ALA A 8 -34.11 10.97 -8.90
CA ALA A 8 -33.48 10.12 -9.90
C ALA A 8 -31.96 10.07 -9.66
N MET A 9 -31.43 8.85 -9.48
CA MET A 9 -30.01 8.56 -9.47
C MET A 9 -29.38 8.79 -10.85
N ALA A 10 -28.15 9.28 -10.87
CA ALA A 10 -27.24 9.07 -11.99
C ALA A 10 -25.80 8.96 -11.47
N LEU A 11 -25.39 7.73 -11.16
CA LEU A 11 -23.98 7.35 -11.06
C LEU A 11 -23.42 7.30 -12.49
N ALA A 12 -22.88 8.41 -12.98
CA ALA A 12 -22.07 8.41 -14.18
C ALA A 12 -20.63 8.05 -13.79
N GLY A 13 -20.31 6.76 -13.88
CA GLY A 13 -18.94 6.28 -13.84
C GLY A 13 -18.19 6.74 -15.08
N ILE A 14 -17.09 7.46 -14.89
CA ILE A 14 -16.07 7.64 -15.92
C ILE A 14 -14.76 7.20 -15.29
N MET A 15 -14.40 5.94 -15.52
CA MET A 15 -13.03 5.48 -15.36
C MET A 15 -12.24 5.97 -16.58
N SER A 16 -11.66 7.16 -16.49
CA SER A 16 -10.64 7.57 -17.46
C SER A 16 -9.31 6.91 -17.05
N PHE A 17 -8.99 5.78 -17.68
CA PHE A 17 -7.63 5.25 -17.71
C PHE A 17 -6.76 6.20 -18.53
N GLY A 18 -6.11 7.14 -17.86
CA GLY A 18 -5.05 7.96 -18.45
C GLY A 18 -3.77 7.14 -18.56
N VAL A 19 -3.45 6.68 -19.76
CA VAL A 19 -2.12 6.14 -20.05
C VAL A 19 -1.19 7.33 -20.28
N ALA A 20 -0.57 7.83 -19.22
CA ALA A 20 0.56 8.74 -19.35
C ALA A 20 1.78 7.89 -19.74
N SER A 21 2.01 7.76 -21.04
CA SER A 21 3.27 7.29 -21.59
C SER A 21 4.35 8.33 -21.29
N VAL A 22 4.98 8.23 -20.12
CA VAL A 22 6.13 9.06 -19.76
C VAL A 22 7.36 8.47 -20.44
N SER A 23 7.84 9.23 -21.40
CA SER A 23 9.09 9.05 -22.13
C SER A 23 10.26 8.84 -21.16
N VAL A 24 10.98 7.74 -21.36
CA VAL A 24 12.27 7.44 -20.73
C VAL A 24 13.30 8.50 -21.12
N MET A 25 13.58 9.44 -20.23
CA MET A 25 14.79 10.25 -20.28
C MET A 25 15.84 9.61 -19.37
N SER A 26 16.86 9.04 -20.02
CA SER A 26 18.08 8.56 -19.40
C SER A 26 18.77 9.67 -18.61
N THR A 27 18.74 9.58 -17.28
CA THR A 27 19.70 10.23 -16.40
C THR A 27 20.80 9.23 -16.07
N THR A 28 21.88 9.30 -16.85
CA THR A 28 23.19 8.78 -16.50
C THR A 28 23.67 9.46 -15.22
N GLU A 29 23.60 8.78 -14.07
CA GLU A 29 24.43 8.99 -12.88
C GLU A 29 24.06 7.99 -11.76
N ALA A 30 24.42 6.72 -11.90
CA ALA A 30 24.49 5.77 -10.77
C ALA A 30 25.21 4.46 -11.18
N ALA A 31 26.33 4.56 -11.89
CA ALA A 31 27.10 3.40 -12.33
C ALA A 31 28.04 2.81 -11.24
N HIS A 32 27.81 3.08 -9.94
CA HIS A 32 28.76 2.72 -8.88
C HIS A 32 28.26 1.78 -7.76
N HIS A 33 27.06 1.20 -7.86
CA HIS A 33 26.60 0.20 -6.86
C HIS A 33 26.10 -1.12 -7.47
N ARG A 34 26.69 -1.54 -8.59
CA ARG A 34 26.42 -2.83 -9.24
C ARG A 34 27.17 -3.99 -8.57
N GLN A 35 26.96 -4.18 -7.27
CA GLN A 35 27.51 -5.35 -6.56
C GLN A 35 26.58 -5.94 -5.49
N HIS A 36 25.29 -5.62 -5.53
CA HIS A 36 24.28 -6.48 -4.94
C HIS A 36 23.64 -7.26 -6.09
N VAL A 37 23.81 -8.58 -6.06
CA VAL A 37 23.08 -9.50 -6.94
C VAL A 37 21.60 -9.22 -6.69
N GLU A 38 20.97 -8.47 -7.59
CA GLU A 38 19.55 -8.14 -7.53
C GLU A 38 18.77 -9.45 -7.65
N GLN A 39 18.33 -9.98 -6.51
CA GLN A 39 17.26 -10.97 -6.53
C GLN A 39 16.03 -10.23 -7.05
N GLN A 40 15.74 -10.41 -8.34
CA GLN A 40 14.53 -9.87 -8.94
C GLN A 40 13.36 -10.68 -8.40
N TYR A 41 12.60 -10.07 -7.50
CA TYR A 41 11.39 -10.69 -6.98
C TYR A 41 10.30 -10.65 -8.04
N ALA A 42 9.39 -11.63 -7.99
CA ALA A 42 8.28 -11.75 -8.96
C ALA A 42 7.35 -10.51 -8.97
N ASP A 43 7.41 -9.69 -7.92
CA ASP A 43 6.68 -8.44 -7.78
C ASP A 43 7.38 -7.22 -8.41
N GLY A 44 8.55 -7.42 -9.03
CA GLY A 44 9.35 -6.40 -9.69
C GLY A 44 10.26 -5.59 -8.75
N THR A 45 10.35 -5.96 -7.47
CA THR A 45 11.30 -5.31 -6.55
C THR A 45 12.70 -5.89 -6.73
N SER A 46 13.72 -5.04 -6.62
CA SER A 46 15.14 -5.42 -6.77
C SER A 46 15.86 -5.64 -5.44
N ASN A 47 15.14 -5.45 -4.31
CA ASN A 47 15.66 -5.53 -2.95
C ASN A 47 14.63 -6.20 -2.04
N GLU A 48 15.09 -7.12 -1.18
CA GLU A 48 14.32 -7.83 -0.16
C GLU A 48 13.50 -6.90 0.74
N TYR A 49 14.06 -5.74 1.12
CA TYR A 49 13.33 -4.75 1.91
C TYR A 49 12.09 -4.23 1.19
N SER A 50 12.23 -3.88 -0.09
CA SER A 50 11.14 -3.37 -0.91
C SER A 50 10.08 -4.44 -1.15
N HIS A 51 10.50 -5.70 -1.32
CA HIS A 51 9.60 -6.85 -1.38
C HIS A 51 8.76 -6.97 -0.09
N ARG A 52 9.43 -7.04 1.07
CA ARG A 52 8.78 -7.14 2.39
C ARG A 52 7.82 -5.99 2.66
N MET A 53 8.19 -4.76 2.28
CA MET A 53 7.31 -3.59 2.40
C MET A 53 6.05 -3.74 1.53
N LYS A 54 6.20 -4.19 0.27
CA LYS A 54 5.08 -4.36 -0.65
C LYS A 54 4.15 -5.50 -0.24
N GLU A 55 4.70 -6.58 0.31
CA GLU A 55 3.90 -7.67 0.88
C GLU A 55 3.10 -7.22 2.11
N GLU A 56 3.72 -6.46 3.01
CA GLU A 56 3.04 -5.91 4.18
C GLU A 56 1.93 -4.92 3.80
N GLU A 57 2.16 -4.07 2.80
CA GLU A 57 1.13 -3.17 2.24
C GLU A 57 -0.08 -3.96 1.71
N LYS A 58 0.16 -5.00 0.91
CA LYS A 58 -0.91 -5.87 0.39
C LYS A 58 -1.70 -6.55 1.52
N LEU A 59 -0.99 -7.04 2.54
CA LEU A 59 -1.63 -7.67 3.70
C LEU A 59 -2.49 -6.67 4.48
N HIS A 60 -1.97 -5.46 4.69
CA HIS A 60 -2.71 -4.39 5.35
C HIS A 60 -3.98 -4.03 4.58
N GLU A 61 -3.89 -3.82 3.26
CA GLU A 61 -5.04 -3.56 2.41
C GLU A 61 -6.10 -4.67 2.49
N GLN A 62 -5.65 -5.94 2.44
CA GLN A 62 -6.55 -7.09 2.56
C GLN A 62 -7.28 -7.08 3.90
N LYS A 63 -6.57 -6.86 5.01
CA LYS A 63 -7.19 -6.83 6.34
C LYS A 63 -8.13 -5.66 6.53
N VAL A 64 -7.78 -4.47 6.02
CA VAL A 64 -8.70 -3.32 6.03
C VAL A 64 -9.96 -3.62 5.24
N ARG A 65 -9.83 -4.31 4.10
CA ARG A 65 -10.98 -4.76 3.30
C ARG A 65 -11.84 -5.77 4.06
N ASP A 66 -11.23 -6.72 4.77
CA ASP A 66 -11.95 -7.71 5.58
C ASP A 66 -12.72 -7.03 6.72
N ILE A 67 -12.07 -6.10 7.44
CA ILE A 67 -12.71 -5.30 8.50
C ILE A 67 -13.89 -4.50 7.96
N ARG A 68 -13.74 -3.86 6.80
CA ARG A 68 -14.83 -3.14 6.13
C ARG A 68 -15.96 -4.06 5.70
N THR A 69 -15.64 -5.29 5.30
CA THR A 69 -16.63 -6.29 4.88
C THR A 69 -17.41 -6.80 6.08
N ALA A 70 -16.75 -7.09 7.20
CA ALA A 70 -17.40 -7.42 8.48
C ALA A 70 -18.35 -6.29 8.93
N TYR A 71 -17.89 -5.04 8.89
CA TYR A 71 -18.73 -3.89 9.22
C TYR A 71 -19.98 -3.76 8.35
N ARG A 72 -19.89 -4.08 7.06
CA ARG A 72 -21.06 -4.07 6.15
C ARG A 72 -22.08 -5.16 6.50
N GLN A 73 -21.64 -6.24 7.15
CA GLN A 73 -22.49 -7.35 7.56
C GLN A 73 -23.13 -7.10 8.94
N ASP A 74 -22.35 -6.62 9.91
CA ASP A 74 -22.77 -6.45 11.30
C ASP A 74 -23.31 -5.05 11.64
N GLY A 75 -22.82 -4.00 10.97
CA GLY A 75 -23.12 -2.60 11.26
C GLY A 75 -22.54 -2.07 12.58
N ASP A 76 -21.65 -2.81 13.26
CA ASP A 76 -21.07 -2.40 14.54
C ASP A 76 -19.88 -1.44 14.34
N GLN A 77 -20.17 -0.14 14.44
CA GLN A 77 -19.18 0.93 14.32
C GLN A 77 -18.06 0.84 15.38
N LYS A 78 -18.37 0.37 16.60
CA LYS A 78 -17.39 0.29 17.68
C LYS A 78 -16.41 -0.84 17.41
N GLN A 79 -16.90 -2.00 16.97
CA GLN A 79 -16.07 -3.12 16.56
C GLN A 79 -15.21 -2.75 15.35
N TYR A 80 -15.79 -2.13 14.32
CA TYR A 80 -15.07 -1.63 13.15
C TYR A 80 -13.89 -0.72 13.52
N ASN A 81 -14.15 0.31 14.33
CA ASN A 81 -13.10 1.25 14.75
C ASN A 81 -12.00 0.57 15.56
N ARG A 82 -12.37 -0.39 16.43
CA ARG A 82 -11.42 -1.13 17.25
C ARG A 82 -10.50 -2.00 16.39
N GLU A 83 -11.07 -2.76 15.45
CA GLU A 83 -10.28 -3.64 14.58
C GLU A 83 -9.42 -2.83 13.61
N LEU A 84 -9.91 -1.72 13.09
CA LEU A 84 -9.11 -0.83 12.23
C LEU A 84 -7.90 -0.26 12.98
N GLN A 85 -8.08 0.18 14.23
CA GLN A 85 -6.96 0.65 15.06
C GLN A 85 -5.95 -0.45 15.39
N LYS A 86 -6.41 -1.67 15.66
CA LYS A 86 -5.52 -2.81 15.89
C LYS A 86 -4.69 -3.11 14.65
N GLU A 87 -5.33 -3.12 13.49
CA GLU A 87 -4.67 -3.39 12.22
C GLU A 87 -3.66 -2.29 11.86
N GLN A 88 -4.01 -1.02 12.09
CA GLN A 88 -3.05 0.09 11.92
C GLN A 88 -1.83 -0.07 12.83
N LYS A 89 -2.04 -0.39 14.11
CA LYS A 89 -0.93 -0.61 15.06
C LYS A 89 -0.03 -1.77 14.64
N ARG A 90 -0.62 -2.84 14.10
CA ARG A 90 0.13 -4.00 13.57
C ARG A 90 0.98 -3.56 12.38
N HIS A 91 0.36 -2.91 11.39
CA HIS A 91 1.05 -2.42 10.20
C HIS A 91 2.20 -1.48 10.57
N ASP A 92 1.96 -0.49 11.43
CA ASP A 92 2.98 0.45 11.88
C ASP A 92 4.16 -0.25 12.57
N LYS A 93 3.89 -1.30 13.35
CA LYS A 93 4.94 -2.09 14.01
C LYS A 93 5.80 -2.83 12.98
N VAL A 94 5.16 -3.54 12.03
CA VAL A 94 5.87 -4.31 11.00
C VAL A 94 6.68 -3.37 10.09
N VAL A 95 6.11 -2.25 9.68
CA VAL A 95 6.83 -1.23 8.88
C VAL A 95 8.05 -0.69 9.62
N LYS A 96 7.95 -0.46 10.94
CA LYS A 96 9.11 -0.03 11.74
C LYS A 96 10.20 -1.08 11.82
N GLU A 97 9.82 -2.36 11.98
CA GLU A 97 10.77 -3.48 11.99
C GLU A 97 11.50 -3.59 10.65
N ILE A 98 10.75 -3.60 9.54
CA ILE A 98 11.31 -3.65 8.19
C ILE A 98 12.27 -2.46 7.95
N LYS A 99 11.89 -1.24 8.37
CA LYS A 99 12.76 -0.04 8.28
C LYS A 99 14.03 -0.17 9.10
N SER A 100 13.91 -0.65 10.35
CA SER A 100 15.05 -0.85 11.23
C SER A 100 16.06 -1.85 10.64
N ASP A 101 15.56 -2.95 10.06
CA ASP A 101 16.40 -3.96 9.40
C ASP A 101 17.18 -3.35 8.23
N SER A 102 16.52 -2.54 7.42
CA SER A 102 17.14 -1.84 6.28
C SER A 102 18.22 -0.84 6.72
N GLU A 103 17.93 -0.04 7.75
CA GLU A 103 18.90 0.90 8.31
C GLU A 103 20.11 0.17 8.88
N ALA A 104 19.92 -0.93 9.60
CA ALA A 104 21.01 -1.75 10.11
C ALA A 104 21.87 -2.30 8.97
N HIS A 105 21.24 -2.86 7.93
CA HIS A 105 21.94 -3.37 6.76
C HIS A 105 22.78 -2.29 6.06
N ILE A 106 22.22 -1.08 5.87
CA ILE A 106 22.94 0.05 5.27
C ILE A 106 24.13 0.49 6.12
N ARG A 107 23.97 0.56 7.45
CA ARG A 107 25.05 0.95 8.37
C ARG A 107 26.21 -0.05 8.36
N HIS A 108 25.91 -1.34 8.30
CA HIS A 108 26.93 -2.40 8.22
C HIS A 108 27.66 -2.41 6.86
N THR A 109 27.02 -1.98 5.78
CA THR A 109 27.62 -1.94 4.43
C THR A 109 28.53 -0.72 4.22
N ARG A 110 28.43 0.32 5.06
CA ARG A 110 29.21 1.57 4.94
C ARG A 110 30.52 1.60 5.75
N HIS A 111 30.85 0.54 6.49
CA HIS A 111 32.09 0.40 7.27
C HIS A 111 33.05 -0.56 6.58
#